data_AF-A0A811SFA3-F1
#
_entry.id   AF-A0A811SFA3-F1
#
_cell.length_a   1.000
_cell.length_b   1.000
_cell.length_c   1.000
_cell.angle_alpha   90.00
_cell.angle_beta   90.00
_cell.angle_gamma   90.00
#
_symmetry.space_group_name_H-M   'P 1'
#
loop_
_entity.id
_entity.type
_entity.pdbx_description
1 polymer ?
#
loop_
_entity_poly.entity_id
_entity_poly.type
_entity_poly.pdbx_seq_one_letter_code
_entity_poly.pdbx_strand_id
1 'polypeptide(L)'
;MAPEYVSDGLLSIKSDVFSFGVLLLEIISGKRSSGFQHNGEFYNLLEYAWELWKDRRSNEFIDQSFGDDDEMEELMKYLAVALLCVQEKTIDRPTMPDVVAILSSDGITLPEPK
;
A
#
# COMPACT_ATOMS: atom_id res chain seq x y z
N MET A 1 9.63 -6.92 -0.50
CA MET A 1 9.26 -8.30 -0.09
C MET A 1 8.86 -8.30 1.38
N ALA A 2 8.08 -9.29 1.83
CA ALA A 2 7.65 -9.39 3.23
C ALA A 2 8.86 -9.55 4.18
N PRO A 3 8.95 -8.80 5.29
CA PRO A 3 10.11 -8.82 6.19
C PRO A 3 10.46 -10.22 6.73
N GLU A 4 9.45 -10.99 7.13
CA GLU A 4 9.62 -12.33 7.68
C GLU A 4 10.06 -13.36 6.62
N TYR A 5 9.71 -13.12 5.35
CA TYR A 5 10.18 -13.95 4.25
C TYR A 5 11.66 -13.67 3.96
N VAL A 6 12.06 -12.40 3.96
CA VAL A 6 13.46 -12.00 3.68
C VAL A 6 14.39 -12.40 4.83
N SER A 7 13.96 -12.19 6.06
CA SER A 7 14.81 -12.40 7.25
C SER A 7 14.88 -13.86 7.66
N ASP A 8 13.74 -14.55 7.67
CA ASP A 8 13.61 -15.88 8.27
C ASP A 8 13.27 -16.97 7.24
N GLY A 9 13.06 -16.61 5.96
CA GLY A 9 12.63 -17.56 4.92
C GLY A 9 11.20 -18.07 5.09
N LEU A 10 10.37 -17.37 5.88
CA LEU A 10 9.02 -17.82 6.21
C LEU A 10 8.04 -17.49 5.08
N LEU A 11 7.67 -18.52 4.31
CA LEU A 11 6.61 -18.43 3.31
C LEU A 11 5.23 -18.64 3.96
N SER A 12 4.29 -17.73 3.71
CA SER A 12 2.94 -17.85 4.23
C SER A 12 1.92 -17.12 3.36
N ILE A 13 0.63 -17.37 3.61
CA ILE A 13 -0.45 -16.57 3.01
C ILE A 13 -0.28 -15.08 3.36
N LYS A 14 0.28 -14.75 4.53
CA LYS A 14 0.52 -13.37 4.96
C LYS A 14 1.69 -12.70 4.23
N SER A 15 2.67 -13.45 3.75
CA SER A 15 3.72 -12.90 2.87
C SER A 15 3.17 -12.62 1.46
N ASP A 16 2.18 -13.39 1.01
CA ASP A 16 1.45 -13.12 -0.24
C ASP A 16 0.58 -11.86 -0.11
N VAL A 17 -0.13 -11.68 1.01
CA VAL A 17 -0.88 -10.43 1.30
C VAL A 17 0.04 -9.22 1.27
N PHE A 18 1.22 -9.32 1.89
CA PHE A 18 2.22 -8.24 1.84
C PHE A 18 2.63 -7.92 0.40
N SER A 19 2.93 -8.95 -0.39
CA SER A 19 3.36 -8.78 -1.78
C SER A 19 2.25 -8.17 -2.65
N PHE A 20 0.99 -8.53 -2.40
CA PHE A 20 -0.16 -7.86 -3.02
C PHE A 20 -0.22 -6.38 -2.64
N GLY A 21 0.00 -6.03 -1.36
CA GLY A 21 0.05 -4.64 -0.91
C GLY A 21 1.13 -3.83 -1.64
N VAL A 22 2.33 -4.39 -1.79
CA VAL A 22 3.40 -3.76 -2.58
C VAL A 22 2.99 -3.55 -4.04
N LEU A 23 2.40 -4.56 -4.67
CA LEU A 23 1.93 -4.45 -6.05
C LEU A 23 0.87 -3.36 -6.20
N LEU A 24 -0.06 -3.26 -5.25
CA LEU A 24 -1.09 -2.22 -5.27
C LEU A 24 -0.47 -0.82 -5.12
N LEU A 25 0.54 -0.65 -4.24
CA LEU A 25 1.31 0.60 -4.15
C LEU A 25 2.01 0.94 -5.47
N GLU A 26 2.59 -0.05 -6.17
CA GLU A 26 3.23 0.17 -7.47
C GLU A 26 2.22 0.64 -8.53
N ILE A 27 1.02 0.02 -8.55
CA ILE A 27 -0.05 0.38 -9.50
C ILE A 27 -0.52 1.81 -9.29
N ILE A 28 -0.90 2.19 -8.05
CA ILE A 28 -1.51 3.50 -7.80
C ILE A 28 -0.49 4.64 -7.84
N SER A 29 0.81 4.36 -7.66
CA SER A 29 1.86 5.38 -7.68
C SER A 29 2.59 5.51 -9.02
N GLY A 30 2.44 4.51 -9.91
CA GLY A 30 3.23 4.38 -11.14
C GLY A 30 4.72 4.10 -10.92
N LYS A 31 5.15 3.84 -9.67
CA LYS A 31 6.57 3.73 -9.28
C LYS A 31 6.93 2.28 -8.97
N ARG A 32 8.18 1.89 -9.25
CA ARG A 32 8.69 0.54 -8.97
C ARG A 32 9.13 0.39 -7.52
N SER A 33 8.87 -0.77 -6.92
CA SER A 33 9.25 -1.14 -5.56
C SER A 33 10.75 -1.36 -5.37
N SER A 34 11.51 -1.63 -6.44
CA SER A 34 12.98 -1.71 -6.43
C SER A 34 13.68 -0.38 -6.12
N GLY A 35 12.90 0.68 -5.90
CA GLY A 35 13.33 2.04 -5.64
C GLY A 35 13.22 2.92 -6.87
N PHE A 36 12.98 4.21 -6.63
CA PHE A 36 12.78 5.23 -7.65
C PHE A 36 13.47 6.53 -7.25
N GLN A 37 13.74 7.38 -8.23
CA GLN A 37 14.24 8.73 -7.98
C GLN A 37 13.07 9.70 -7.85
N HIS A 38 13.09 10.52 -6.80
CA HIS A 38 12.16 11.62 -6.61
C HIS A 38 12.92 12.80 -6.01
N ASN A 39 12.77 13.98 -6.59
CA ASN A 39 13.47 15.21 -6.20
C ASN A 39 15.01 15.07 -6.06
N GLY A 40 15.62 14.15 -6.82
CA GLY A 40 17.06 13.90 -6.79
C GLY A 40 17.52 12.91 -5.71
N GLU A 41 16.62 12.42 -4.87
CA GLU A 41 16.88 11.40 -3.86
C GLU A 41 16.32 10.03 -4.28
N PHE A 42 16.92 8.95 -3.77
CA PHE A 42 16.49 7.59 -4.04
C PHE A 42 15.60 7.10 -2.90
N TYR A 43 14.35 6.77 -3.21
CA TYR A 43 13.37 6.36 -2.22
C TYR A 43 13.02 4.88 -2.32
N ASN A 44 12.80 4.26 -1.17
CA ASN A 44 12.05 3.01 -1.08
C ASN A 44 10.55 3.31 -1.17
N LEU A 45 9.82 2.55 -1.99
CA LEU A 45 8.38 2.78 -2.21
C LEU A 45 7.54 2.71 -0.93
N LEU A 46 7.84 1.76 -0.04
CA LEU A 46 7.08 1.61 1.20
C LEU A 46 7.36 2.77 2.15
N GLU A 47 8.63 3.18 2.26
CA GLU A 47 9.03 4.31 3.10
C GLU A 47 8.36 5.60 2.62
N TYR A 48 8.40 5.88 1.33
CA TYR A 48 7.73 7.03 0.72
C TYR A 48 6.21 7.01 0.93
N ALA A 49 5.57 5.85 0.77
CA ALA A 49 4.14 5.70 1.04
C ALA A 49 3.79 6.02 2.50
N TRP A 50 4.59 5.50 3.44
CA TRP A 50 4.38 5.71 4.86
C TRP A 50 4.65 7.15 5.31
N GLU A 51 5.67 7.80 4.77
CA GLU A 51 5.98 9.20 5.02
C GLU A 51 4.79 10.08 4.62
N LEU A 52 4.34 9.97 3.37
CA LEU A 52 3.21 10.76 2.87
C LEU A 52 1.90 10.47 3.61
N TRP A 53 1.67 9.21 3.98
CA TRP A 53 0.51 8.83 4.78
C TRP A 53 0.49 9.51 6.16
N LYS A 54 1.64 9.48 6.86
CA LYS A 54 1.79 10.10 8.19
C LYS A 54 1.68 11.63 8.13
N ASP A 55 2.21 12.23 7.08
CA ASP A 55 2.16 13.68 6.86
C ASP A 55 0.81 14.18 6.33
N ARG A 56 -0.17 13.29 6.13
CA ARG A 56 -1.48 13.59 5.52
C ARG A 56 -1.33 14.21 4.11
N ARG A 57 -0.29 13.81 3.39
CA ARG A 57 0.06 14.19 2.01
C ARG A 57 -0.11 13.01 1.03
N SER A 58 -1.00 12.08 1.36
CA SER A 58 -1.26 10.85 0.62
C SER A 58 -1.61 11.05 -0.86
N ASN A 59 -2.22 12.18 -1.21
CA ASN A 59 -2.52 12.57 -2.59
C ASN A 59 -1.25 12.73 -3.44
N GLU A 60 -0.11 13.09 -2.86
CA GLU A 60 1.18 13.20 -3.58
C GLU A 60 1.79 11.82 -3.93
N PHE A 61 1.26 10.74 -3.34
CA PHE A 61 1.70 9.39 -3.64
C PHE A 61 1.11 8.88 -4.96
N ILE A 62 -0.15 9.26 -5.24
CA ILE A 62 -0.96 8.79 -6.36
C ILE A 62 -0.42 9.36 -7.68
N ASP A 63 -0.40 8.53 -8.72
CA ASP A 63 0.05 8.92 -10.06
C ASP A 63 -0.90 9.97 -10.67
N GLN A 64 -0.34 11.00 -11.30
CA GLN A 64 -1.11 12.10 -11.89
C GLN A 64 -1.87 11.72 -13.16
N SER A 65 -1.64 10.51 -13.72
CA SER A 65 -2.38 10.00 -14.86
C SER A 65 -3.77 9.45 -14.52
N PHE A 66 -4.10 9.27 -13.24
CA PHE A 66 -5.48 9.04 -12.81
C PHE A 66 -6.26 10.34 -13.02
N GLY A 67 -7.15 10.32 -14.03
CA GLY A 67 -7.52 11.51 -14.80
C GLY A 67 -8.55 12.45 -14.19
N ASP A 68 -9.18 12.11 -13.06
CA ASP A 68 -10.27 12.92 -12.47
C ASP A 68 -10.24 12.94 -10.93
N ASP A 69 -10.60 14.08 -10.34
CA ASP A 69 -10.73 14.27 -8.88
C ASP A 69 -11.83 13.36 -8.27
N ASP A 70 -12.83 12.96 -9.07
CA ASP A 70 -13.95 12.12 -8.64
C ASP A 70 -13.51 10.69 -8.23
N GLU A 71 -12.35 10.22 -8.70
CA GLU A 71 -11.79 8.90 -8.34
C GLU A 71 -10.85 8.96 -7.11
N MET A 72 -10.55 10.16 -6.58
CA MET A 72 -9.56 10.32 -5.52
C MET A 72 -9.96 9.62 -4.22
N GLU A 73 -11.25 9.56 -3.88
CA GLU A 73 -11.71 8.85 -2.68
C GLU A 73 -11.43 7.34 -2.79
N GLU A 74 -11.66 6.76 -3.97
CA GLU A 74 -11.39 5.35 -4.23
C GLU A 74 -9.89 5.05 -4.25
N LEU A 75 -9.08 5.92 -4.84
CA LEU A 75 -7.62 5.80 -4.83
C LEU A 75 -7.03 5.92 -3.43
N MET A 76 -7.59 6.80 -2.59
CA MET A 76 -7.21 6.91 -1.18
C MET A 76 -7.58 5.65 -0.38
N LYS A 77 -8.72 5.03 -0.69
CA LYS A 77 -9.09 3.72 -0.15
C LYS A 77 -8.11 2.64 -0.58
N TYR A 78 -7.68 2.61 -1.85
CA TYR A 78 -6.69 1.65 -2.33
C TYR A 78 -5.33 1.82 -1.63
N LEU A 79 -4.89 3.06 -1.44
CA LEU A 79 -3.68 3.36 -0.66
C LEU A 79 -3.79 2.85 0.78
N ALA A 80 -4.92 3.11 1.45
CA ALA A 80 -5.15 2.64 2.81
C ALA A 80 -5.13 1.09 2.90
N VAL A 81 -5.79 0.40 1.96
CA VAL A 81 -5.76 -1.07 1.85
C VAL A 81 -4.34 -1.57 1.62
N ALA A 82 -3.59 -0.93 0.73
CA ALA A 82 -2.22 -1.30 0.45
C ALA A 82 -1.33 -1.18 1.70
N LEU A 83 -1.47 -0.09 2.47
CA LEU A 83 -0.76 0.14 3.73
C LEU A 83 -1.15 -0.87 4.83
N LEU A 84 -2.41 -1.31 4.88
CA LEU A 84 -2.84 -2.41 5.75
C LEU A 84 -2.21 -3.75 5.33
N CYS A 85 -2.06 -4.00 4.03
CA CYS A 85 -1.43 -5.21 3.52
C CYS A 85 0.09 -5.26 3.80
N VAL A 86 0.78 -4.11 3.78
CA VAL A 86 2.25 -4.03 3.99
C VAL A 86 2.67 -3.77 5.44
N GLN A 87 1.79 -4.05 6.42
CA GLN A 87 2.12 -3.97 7.84
C GLN A 87 3.34 -4.83 8.18
N GLU A 88 4.23 -4.32 9.03
CA GLU A 88 5.42 -5.05 9.48
C GLU A 88 5.01 -6.36 10.18
N LYS A 89 4.07 -6.27 11.12
CA LYS A 89 3.54 -7.42 11.85
C LYS A 89 2.53 -8.18 11.00
N THR A 90 2.75 -9.48 10.86
CA THR A 90 1.88 -10.39 10.09
C THR A 90 0.44 -10.44 10.60
N ILE A 91 0.22 -10.23 11.91
CA ILE A 91 -1.11 -10.24 12.54
C ILE A 91 -1.93 -8.99 12.24
N ASP A 92 -1.28 -7.86 11.94
CA ASP A 92 -1.96 -6.60 11.62
C ASP A 92 -2.39 -6.53 10.14
N ARG A 93 -1.84 -7.42 9.30
CA ARG A 93 -2.25 -7.54 7.89
C ARG A 93 -3.66 -8.14 7.80
N PRO A 94 -4.53 -7.68 6.88
CA PRO A 94 -5.83 -8.30 6.64
C PRO A 94 -5.69 -9.71 6.04
N THR A 95 -6.79 -10.43 5.90
CA THR A 95 -6.86 -11.61 5.01
C THR A 95 -7.26 -11.18 3.59
N MET A 96 -6.95 -11.97 2.56
CA MET A 96 -7.39 -11.64 1.20
C MET A 96 -8.93 -11.53 1.06
N PRO A 97 -9.75 -12.36 1.73
CA PRO A 97 -11.20 -12.12 1.80
C PRO A 97 -11.58 -10.75 2.36
N ASP A 98 -10.90 -10.29 3.42
CA ASP A 98 -11.13 -8.94 3.97
C ASP A 98 -10.77 -7.87 2.95
N VAL A 99 -9.63 -8.02 2.26
CA VAL A 99 -9.19 -7.11 1.19
C VAL A 99 -10.24 -7.02 0.09
N VAL A 100 -10.77 -8.15 -0.40
CA VAL A 100 -11.83 -8.17 -1.41
C VAL A 100 -13.09 -7.48 -0.90
N ALA A 101 -13.53 -7.81 0.33
CA ALA A 101 -14.72 -7.20 0.91
C ALA A 101 -14.60 -5.67 1.03
N ILE A 102 -13.43 -5.18 1.46
CA ILE A 102 -13.14 -3.75 1.53
C ILE A 102 -13.21 -3.13 0.14
N LEU A 103 -12.47 -3.68 -0.82
CA LEU A 103 -12.38 -3.12 -2.17
C LEU A 103 -13.74 -3.10 -2.86
N SER A 104 -14.59 -4.11 -2.68
CA SER A 104 -15.91 -4.22 -3.30
C SER A 104 -17.03 -3.42 -2.62
N SER A 105 -16.77 -2.67 -1.55
CA SER A 105 -17.81 -1.92 -0.82
C SER A 105 -17.52 -0.42 -0.73
N ASP A 106 -18.55 0.41 -0.82
CA ASP A 106 -18.42 1.87 -0.77
C ASP A 106 -18.53 2.46 0.66
N GLY A 107 -18.51 1.63 1.70
CA GLY A 107 -18.87 2.06 3.06
C GLY A 107 -18.21 1.33 4.23
N ILE A 108 -17.17 0.52 3.99
CA ILE A 108 -16.44 -0.12 5.09
C ILE A 108 -15.46 0.89 5.68
N THR A 109 -15.63 1.19 6.98
CA THR A 109 -14.63 1.93 7.75
C THR A 109 -13.38 1.07 7.92
N LEU A 110 -12.27 1.54 7.36
CA LEU A 110 -10.99 0.87 7.45
C LEU A 110 -10.32 1.14 8.80
N PRO A 111 -9.65 0.14 9.42
CA PRO A 111 -8.74 0.43 10.51
C PRO A 111 -7.60 1.33 10.00
N GLU A 112 -7.10 2.22 10.86
CA GLU A 112 -5.90 3.00 10.49
C GLU A 112 -4.69 2.06 10.37
N PRO A 113 -3.92 2.17 9.27
CA PRO A 113 -2.62 1.50 9.15
C PRO A 113 -1.69 1.93 10.29
N LYS A 114 -0.98 0.97 10.89
CA LYS A 114 -0.07 1.16 12.03
C LYS A 114 1.40 1.17 11.61
#